data_AF-A0A0N0N0G1-F1
#
_entry.id   AF-A0A0N0N0G1-F1
#
_cell.length_a   1.000
_cell.length_b   1.000
_cell.length_c   1.000
_cell.angle_alpha   90.00
_cell.angle_beta   90.00
_cell.angle_gamma   90.00
#
_symmetry.space_group_name_H-M   'P 1'
#
loop_
_entity.id
_entity.type
_entity.pdbx_description
1 polymer ?
#
loop_
_entity_poly.entity_id
_entity_poly.type
_entity_poly.pdbx_seq_one_letter_code
_entity_poly.pdbx_strand_id
1 'polypeptide(L)'
;MTTTTAATGRPTPTENTPATAAPTDSRENHVTTAGATVWLTGLPSAGKTTIAYELAGLLREQGQLVEVLDGDEIREFLTADLGFTRADRHTNVQRIGFLADLLARNGVKALVPVIAPYADSREAVRKRHQVSGAAYVEVHVATPVDVCSVRDVKGLYAKQAAGEISGLTGVDDPYEEPVAPDLRIESQNQTVRESAAAVLELLVERGLA
;
A
#
# COMPACT_ATOMS: atom_id res chain seq x y z
N MET A 1 -59.29 72.50 -15.18
CA MET A 1 -57.86 72.54 -15.55
C MET A 1 -57.08 72.04 -14.34
N THR A 2 -56.31 70.95 -14.52
CA THR A 2 -55.30 70.34 -13.60
C THR A 2 -55.83 69.95 -12.21
N THR A 3 -55.67 68.73 -11.69
CA THR A 3 -54.43 67.92 -11.62
C THR A 3 -54.74 66.51 -11.06
N THR A 4 -53.90 65.54 -11.45
CA THR A 4 -53.39 64.40 -10.65
C THR A 4 -54.30 63.24 -10.25
N THR A 5 -54.11 62.09 -10.91
CA THR A 5 -54.03 60.77 -10.24
C THR A 5 -52.96 59.91 -10.92
N ALA A 6 -52.16 59.26 -10.06
CA ALA A 6 -50.87 58.63 -10.32
C ALA A 6 -50.94 57.29 -11.09
N ALA A 7 -49.93 57.05 -11.91
CA ALA A 7 -49.58 55.74 -12.46
C ALA A 7 -48.40 55.15 -11.66
N THR A 8 -48.59 53.91 -11.21
CA THR A 8 -47.61 53.05 -10.53
C THR A 8 -46.49 52.60 -11.47
N GLY A 9 -45.24 52.96 -11.17
CA GLY A 9 -44.04 52.37 -11.77
C GLY A 9 -43.31 51.48 -10.75
N ARG A 10 -42.96 50.25 -11.14
CA ARG A 10 -42.15 49.31 -10.34
C ARG A 10 -40.72 49.84 -10.14
N PRO A 11 -40.06 49.57 -9.00
CA PRO A 11 -38.62 49.79 -8.86
C PRO A 11 -37.82 48.79 -9.71
N THR A 12 -36.79 49.29 -10.38
CA THR A 12 -35.76 48.53 -11.11
C THR A 12 -34.83 47.80 -10.15
N PRO A 13 -34.28 46.62 -10.52
CA PRO A 13 -33.34 45.90 -9.66
C PRO A 13 -32.00 46.63 -9.63
N THR A 14 -31.45 46.78 -8.42
CA THR A 14 -30.12 47.30 -8.13
C THR A 14 -29.02 46.46 -8.77
N GLU A 15 -28.02 47.13 -9.33
CA GLU A 15 -26.79 46.54 -9.86
C GLU A 15 -26.07 45.71 -8.79
N ASN A 16 -25.91 44.41 -9.08
CA ASN A 16 -24.99 43.55 -8.34
C ASN A 16 -23.55 43.96 -8.69
N THR A 17 -22.89 44.65 -7.76
CA THR A 17 -21.44 44.79 -7.79
C THR A 17 -20.82 43.40 -7.57
N PRO A 18 -19.98 42.87 -8.46
CA PRO A 18 -19.29 41.62 -8.19
C PRO A 18 -18.29 41.85 -7.06
N ALA A 19 -18.49 41.16 -5.94
CA ALA A 19 -17.50 41.08 -4.88
C ALA A 19 -16.21 40.50 -5.46
N THR A 20 -15.12 41.26 -5.38
CA THR A 20 -13.78 40.81 -5.74
C THR A 20 -13.44 39.61 -4.86
N ALA A 21 -13.54 38.40 -5.41
CA ALA A 21 -13.05 37.20 -4.75
C ALA A 21 -11.55 37.37 -4.52
N ALA A 22 -11.12 37.36 -3.26
CA ALA A 22 -9.71 37.24 -2.91
C ALA A 22 -9.14 35.99 -3.59
N PRO A 23 -7.88 36.00 -4.05
CA PRO A 23 -7.28 34.81 -4.61
C PRO A 23 -7.27 33.74 -3.52
N THR A 24 -8.05 32.67 -3.71
CA THR A 24 -7.93 31.45 -2.93
C THR A 24 -6.55 30.89 -3.25
N ASP A 25 -5.59 31.19 -2.38
CA ASP A 25 -4.27 30.61 -2.40
C ASP A 25 -4.39 29.14 -1.94
N SER A 26 -5.04 28.31 -2.76
CA SER A 26 -5.04 26.86 -2.60
C SER A 26 -3.69 26.34 -3.12
N ARG A 27 -2.60 26.81 -2.51
CA ARG A 27 -1.33 26.10 -2.63
C ARG A 27 -1.49 24.83 -1.84
N GLU A 28 -1.88 23.76 -2.52
CA GLU A 28 -1.62 22.42 -2.02
C GLU A 28 -0.12 22.36 -1.71
N ASN A 29 0.21 22.32 -0.41
CA ASN A 29 1.58 22.10 0.03
C ASN A 29 2.02 20.76 -0.57
N HIS A 30 2.84 20.81 -1.60
CA HIS A 30 3.38 19.60 -2.21
C HIS A 30 4.30 18.92 -1.20
N VAL A 31 4.10 17.63 -0.99
CA VAL A 31 5.03 16.82 -0.20
C VAL A 31 6.34 16.78 -0.99
N THR A 32 7.39 17.38 -0.42
CA THR A 32 8.72 17.44 -1.05
C THR A 32 9.50 16.12 -0.89
N THR A 33 9.07 15.26 0.03
CA THR A 33 9.65 13.94 0.25
C THR A 33 9.12 12.97 -0.81
N ALA A 34 10.01 12.34 -1.56
CA ALA A 34 9.63 11.28 -2.49
C ALA A 34 9.00 10.13 -1.70
N GLY A 35 7.79 9.69 -2.02
CA GLY A 35 7.18 8.50 -1.41
C GLY A 35 7.57 7.23 -2.16
N ALA A 36 7.23 6.06 -1.61
CA ALA A 36 7.51 4.78 -2.25
C ALA A 36 6.62 3.66 -1.68
N THR A 37 6.29 2.69 -2.51
CA THR A 37 5.75 1.41 -2.06
C THR A 37 6.87 0.38 -1.96
N VAL A 38 7.06 -0.17 -0.77
CA VAL A 38 7.90 -1.35 -0.52
C VAL A 38 6.98 -2.56 -0.40
N TRP A 39 6.93 -3.36 -1.44
CA TRP A 39 6.05 -4.52 -1.54
C TRP A 39 6.79 -5.78 -1.11
N LEU A 40 6.57 -6.23 0.13
CA LEU A 40 7.20 -7.44 0.65
C LEU A 40 6.28 -8.63 0.36
N THR A 41 6.72 -9.55 -0.52
CA THR A 41 6.01 -10.79 -0.88
C THR A 41 6.78 -12.03 -0.42
N GLY A 42 6.08 -13.11 -0.12
CA GLY A 42 6.66 -14.34 0.41
C GLY A 42 5.62 -15.23 1.11
N LEU A 43 6.00 -16.46 1.40
CA LEU A 43 5.15 -17.46 2.07
C LEU A 43 4.60 -16.97 3.42
N PRO A 44 3.47 -17.52 3.91
CA PRO A 44 3.06 -17.37 5.31
C PRO A 44 4.24 -17.68 6.26
N SER A 45 4.37 -16.95 7.37
CA SER A 45 5.49 -17.14 8.34
C SER A 45 6.91 -16.86 7.81
N ALA A 46 7.08 -16.31 6.61
CA ALA A 46 8.39 -15.92 6.07
C ALA A 46 9.07 -14.72 6.77
N GLY A 47 8.36 -14.00 7.66
CA GLY A 47 8.94 -12.85 8.39
C GLY A 47 8.71 -11.47 7.77
N LYS A 48 7.87 -11.37 6.73
CA LYS A 48 7.53 -10.10 6.03
C LYS A 48 7.09 -8.98 6.98
N THR A 49 6.10 -9.23 7.82
CA THR A 49 5.55 -8.24 8.77
C THR A 49 6.64 -7.76 9.73
N THR A 50 7.44 -8.69 10.26
CA THR A 50 8.54 -8.37 11.19
C THR A 50 9.60 -7.46 10.53
N ILE A 51 10.00 -7.77 9.29
CA ILE A 51 10.93 -6.93 8.52
C ILE A 51 10.32 -5.55 8.24
N ALA A 52 9.04 -5.49 7.87
CA ALA A 52 8.34 -4.24 7.57
C ALA A 52 8.29 -3.31 8.79
N TYR A 53 8.01 -3.82 9.98
CA TYR A 53 7.99 -3.00 11.21
C TYR A 53 9.38 -2.52 11.63
N GLU A 54 10.42 -3.35 11.52
CA GLU A 54 11.80 -2.92 11.79
C GLU A 54 12.22 -1.81 10.81
N LEU A 55 11.96 -2.00 9.52
CA LEU A 55 12.22 -0.99 8.49
C LEU A 55 11.42 0.30 8.76
N ALA A 56 10.17 0.19 9.23
CA ALA A 56 9.37 1.35 9.59
C ALA A 56 10.00 2.16 10.72
N GLY A 57 10.57 1.49 11.72
CA GLY A 57 11.34 2.14 12.79
C GLY A 57 12.51 2.94 12.24
N LEU A 58 13.35 2.29 11.43
CA LEU A 58 14.54 2.92 10.82
C LEU A 58 14.19 4.15 9.97
N LEU A 59 13.16 4.05 9.13
CA LEU A 59 12.71 5.17 8.27
C LEU A 59 12.11 6.32 9.09
N ARG A 60 11.34 6.01 10.15
CA ARG A 60 10.76 7.04 11.03
C ARG A 60 11.82 7.77 11.83
N GLU A 61 12.89 7.09 12.26
CA GLU A 61 14.06 7.70 12.90
C GLU A 61 14.76 8.71 11.97
N GLN A 62 14.66 8.52 10.65
CA GLN A 62 15.15 9.46 9.63
C GLN A 62 14.15 10.55 9.26
N GLY A 63 13.02 10.67 9.98
CA GLY A 63 11.99 11.67 9.73
C GLY A 63 11.10 11.40 8.52
N GLN A 64 11.12 10.18 7.97
CA GLN A 64 10.26 9.80 6.85
C GLN A 64 8.81 9.58 7.31
N LEU A 65 7.86 9.88 6.42
CA LEU A 65 6.46 9.49 6.60
C LEU A 65 6.32 8.01 6.23
N VAL A 66 5.84 7.17 7.14
CA VAL A 66 5.80 5.71 6.95
C VAL A 66 4.49 5.13 7.44
N GLU A 67 3.88 4.30 6.60
CA GLU A 67 2.71 3.50 6.96
C GLU A 67 2.95 2.02 6.65
N VAL A 68 2.52 1.13 7.54
CA VAL A 68 2.61 -0.32 7.35
C VAL A 68 1.22 -0.85 7.05
N LEU A 69 0.99 -1.29 5.82
CA LEU A 69 -0.27 -1.89 5.39
C LEU A 69 -0.28 -3.38 5.72
N ASP A 70 -0.51 -3.72 6.99
CA ASP A 70 -0.53 -5.12 7.44
C ASP A 70 -1.66 -5.92 6.78
N GLY A 71 -1.30 -7.09 6.24
CA GLY A 71 -2.23 -7.90 5.46
C GLY A 71 -3.43 -8.42 6.26
N ASP A 72 -3.32 -8.60 7.58
CA ASP A 72 -4.46 -9.05 8.41
C ASP A 72 -5.42 -7.89 8.70
N GLU A 73 -4.89 -6.70 9.04
CA GLU A 73 -5.70 -5.50 9.28
C GLU A 73 -6.47 -5.08 8.01
N ILE A 74 -5.79 -5.09 6.86
CA ILE A 74 -6.45 -4.83 5.57
C ILE A 74 -7.53 -5.88 5.29
N ARG A 75 -7.31 -7.14 5.68
CA ARG A 75 -8.30 -8.21 5.54
C ARG A 75 -9.51 -8.02 6.42
N GLU A 76 -9.32 -7.48 7.62
CA GLU A 76 -10.39 -7.17 8.55
C GLU A 76 -11.25 -5.98 8.07
N PHE A 77 -10.64 -4.90 7.56
CA PHE A 77 -11.37 -3.65 7.33
C PHE A 77 -11.69 -3.33 5.87
N LEU A 78 -10.85 -3.71 4.91
CA LEU A 78 -11.02 -3.31 3.50
C LEU A 78 -11.36 -4.49 2.57
N THR A 79 -11.16 -5.72 3.04
CA THR A 79 -11.36 -6.93 2.23
C THR A 79 -12.04 -8.08 2.99
N ALA A 80 -12.84 -7.74 4.01
CA ALA A 80 -13.62 -8.71 4.78
C ALA A 80 -14.64 -9.49 3.92
N ASP A 81 -15.05 -8.92 2.79
CA ASP A 81 -15.93 -9.52 1.79
C ASP A 81 -15.24 -10.62 0.95
N LEU A 82 -13.91 -10.72 0.98
CA LEU A 82 -13.14 -11.59 0.11
C LEU A 82 -12.79 -12.93 0.77
N GLY A 83 -12.93 -14.00 0.00
CA GLY A 83 -12.45 -15.34 0.35
C GLY A 83 -10.96 -15.53 0.07
N PHE A 84 -10.59 -16.78 -0.20
CA PHE A 84 -9.21 -17.19 -0.52
C PHE A 84 -9.09 -17.82 -1.90
N THR A 85 -10.10 -17.63 -2.76
CA THR A 85 -10.01 -18.05 -4.17
C THR A 85 -8.94 -17.24 -4.90
N ARG A 86 -8.45 -17.74 -6.04
CA ARG A 86 -7.50 -16.99 -6.89
C ARG A 86 -8.02 -15.59 -7.25
N ALA A 87 -9.32 -15.48 -7.59
CA ALA A 87 -9.95 -14.22 -7.94
C ALA A 87 -10.05 -13.26 -6.74
N ASP A 88 -10.40 -13.76 -5.55
CA ASP A 88 -10.45 -12.98 -4.32
C ASP A 88 -9.06 -12.49 -3.93
N ARG A 89 -8.05 -13.35 -3.99
CA ARG A 89 -6.64 -13.01 -3.72
C ARG A 89 -6.13 -11.95 -4.70
N HIS A 90 -6.47 -12.07 -5.98
CA HIS A 90 -6.15 -11.06 -6.99
C HIS A 90 -6.78 -9.71 -6.65
N THR A 91 -8.08 -9.72 -6.34
CA THR A 91 -8.84 -8.51 -5.96
C THR A 91 -8.27 -7.86 -4.70
N ASN A 92 -7.93 -8.66 -3.68
CA ASN A 92 -7.27 -8.19 -2.46
C ASN A 92 -5.94 -7.48 -2.77
N VAL A 93 -5.07 -8.11 -3.56
CA VAL A 93 -3.79 -7.53 -3.98
C VAL A 93 -3.99 -6.22 -4.74
N GLN A 94 -4.98 -6.13 -5.62
CA GLN A 94 -5.28 -4.89 -6.33
C GLN A 94 -5.78 -3.77 -5.42
N ARG A 95 -6.64 -4.07 -4.44
CA ARG A 95 -7.15 -3.09 -3.46
C ARG A 95 -6.01 -2.54 -2.59
N ILE A 96 -5.14 -3.43 -2.09
CA ILE A 96 -3.94 -3.04 -1.33
C ILE A 96 -3.01 -2.20 -2.22
N GLY A 97 -2.77 -2.63 -3.46
CA GLY A 97 -1.94 -1.92 -4.42
C GLY A 97 -2.44 -0.51 -4.75
N PHE A 98 -3.76 -0.30 -4.78
CA PHE A 98 -4.35 1.03 -4.92
C PHE A 98 -4.08 1.92 -3.70
N LEU A 99 -4.26 1.38 -2.48
CA LEU A 99 -3.99 2.14 -1.26
C LEU A 99 -2.50 2.48 -1.12
N ALA A 100 -1.61 1.53 -1.43
CA ALA A 100 -0.16 1.74 -1.42
C ALA A 100 0.26 2.82 -2.42
N ASP A 101 -0.26 2.77 -3.64
CA ASP A 101 -0.03 3.79 -4.67
C ASP A 101 -0.51 5.18 -4.23
N LEU A 102 -1.69 5.26 -3.63
CA LEU A 102 -2.25 6.49 -3.09
C LEU A 102 -1.36 7.11 -2.01
N LEU A 103 -0.82 6.30 -1.10
CA LEU A 103 0.10 6.76 -0.07
C LEU A 103 1.45 7.18 -0.67
N ALA A 104 2.02 6.35 -1.55
CA ALA A 104 3.32 6.60 -2.17
C ALA A 104 3.34 7.89 -3.00
N ARG A 105 2.31 8.15 -3.80
CA ARG A 105 2.21 9.40 -4.58
C ARG A 105 1.96 10.65 -3.73
N ASN A 106 1.66 10.49 -2.44
CA ASN A 106 1.55 11.56 -1.44
C ASN A 106 2.76 11.58 -0.47
N GLY A 107 3.90 11.03 -0.89
CA GLY A 107 5.17 11.14 -0.17
C GLY A 107 5.35 10.18 1.02
N VAL A 108 4.45 9.22 1.21
CA VAL A 108 4.53 8.21 2.27
C VAL A 108 5.33 7.00 1.79
N LYS A 109 6.12 6.39 2.68
CA LYS A 109 6.70 5.06 2.51
C LYS A 109 5.67 4.02 2.93
N ALA A 110 4.94 3.49 1.95
CA ALA A 110 3.97 2.43 2.17
C ALA A 110 4.70 1.08 2.22
N LEU A 111 4.81 0.47 3.39
CA LEU A 111 5.41 -0.85 3.58
C LEU A 111 4.29 -1.89 3.58
N VAL A 112 4.34 -2.83 2.64
CA VAL A 112 3.22 -3.73 2.36
C VAL A 112 3.64 -5.19 2.54
N PRO A 113 3.57 -5.74 3.76
CA PRO A 113 3.88 -7.14 4.04
C PRO A 113 2.71 -8.07 3.72
N VAL A 114 2.63 -8.56 2.48
CA VAL A 114 1.51 -9.40 1.99
C VAL A 114 1.99 -10.67 1.32
N ILE A 115 1.14 -11.70 1.20
CA ILE A 115 1.56 -12.94 0.52
C ILE A 115 1.70 -12.68 -0.99
N ALA A 116 0.67 -12.12 -1.63
CA ALA A 116 0.61 -11.84 -3.07
C ALA A 116 1.15 -13.00 -3.95
N PRO A 117 0.49 -14.17 -3.92
CA PRO A 117 1.07 -15.41 -4.45
C PRO A 117 1.21 -15.47 -5.97
N TYR A 118 0.39 -14.74 -6.72
CA TYR A 118 0.36 -14.83 -8.18
C TYR A 118 1.14 -13.67 -8.81
N ALA A 119 1.96 -13.98 -9.81
CA ALA A 119 2.81 -13.02 -10.50
C ALA A 119 2.00 -11.95 -11.24
N ASP A 120 0.88 -12.33 -11.87
CA ASP A 120 -0.02 -11.41 -12.56
C ASP A 120 -0.59 -10.33 -11.62
N SER A 121 -0.82 -10.70 -10.37
CA SER A 121 -1.39 -9.83 -9.34
C SER A 121 -0.34 -8.82 -8.88
N ARG A 122 0.91 -9.25 -8.69
CA ARG A 122 2.03 -8.35 -8.36
C ARG A 122 2.35 -7.42 -9.52
N GLU A 123 2.35 -7.92 -10.75
CA GLU A 123 2.57 -7.12 -11.96
C GLU A 123 1.47 -6.05 -12.13
N ALA A 124 0.21 -6.37 -11.84
CA ALA A 124 -0.87 -5.39 -11.87
C ALA A 124 -0.62 -4.21 -10.90
N VAL A 125 -0.06 -4.48 -9.72
CA VAL A 125 0.32 -3.45 -8.75
C VAL A 125 1.52 -2.65 -9.25
N ARG A 126 2.55 -3.30 -9.78
CA ARG A 126 3.73 -2.63 -10.37
C ARG A 126 3.31 -1.69 -11.50
N LYS A 127 2.46 -2.15 -12.43
CA LYS A 127 1.92 -1.34 -13.53
C LYS A 127 1.12 -0.14 -13.04
N ARG A 128 0.35 -0.29 -11.95
CA ARG A 128 -0.36 0.85 -11.34
C ARG A 128 0.60 1.96 -10.92
N HIS A 129 1.67 1.61 -10.23
CA HIS A 129 2.68 2.58 -9.79
C HIS A 129 3.42 3.22 -10.97
N GLN A 130 3.69 2.46 -12.04
CA GLN A 130 4.24 3.01 -13.28
C GLN A 130 3.32 4.06 -13.91
N VAL A 131 2.01 3.84 -13.89
CA VAL A 131 1.02 4.79 -14.44
C VAL A 131 0.93 6.06 -13.60
N SER A 132 1.00 5.96 -12.28
CA SER A 132 0.94 7.12 -11.38
C SER A 132 2.26 7.88 -11.29
N GLY A 133 3.38 7.24 -11.65
CA GLY A 133 4.73 7.74 -11.43
C GLY A 133 5.25 7.53 -10.00
N ALA A 134 4.51 6.83 -9.14
CA ALA A 134 4.96 6.48 -7.79
C ALA A 134 6.07 5.43 -7.83
N ALA A 135 7.05 5.55 -6.93
CA ALA A 135 8.11 4.56 -6.80
C ALA A 135 7.56 3.23 -6.24
N TYR A 136 8.03 2.12 -6.80
CA TYR A 136 7.65 0.77 -6.39
C TYR A 136 8.88 -0.13 -6.30
N VAL A 137 9.00 -0.87 -5.20
CA VAL A 137 10.10 -1.79 -4.90
C VAL A 137 9.52 -3.13 -4.47
N GLU A 138 9.78 -4.21 -5.22
CA GLU A 138 9.36 -5.57 -4.87
C GLU A 138 10.46 -6.30 -4.11
N VAL A 139 10.19 -6.65 -2.86
CA VAL A 139 11.09 -7.41 -1.99
C VAL A 139 10.55 -8.83 -1.83
N HIS A 140 11.28 -9.82 -2.31
CA HIS A 140 10.95 -11.22 -2.11
C HIS A 140 11.58 -11.73 -0.81
N VAL A 141 10.76 -12.00 0.20
CA VAL A 141 11.18 -12.69 1.43
C VAL A 141 11.14 -14.21 1.18
N ALA A 142 12.22 -14.70 0.59
CA ALA A 142 12.41 -16.05 0.06
C ALA A 142 12.76 -17.07 1.15
N THR A 143 11.91 -17.16 2.18
CA THR A 143 12.09 -18.15 3.25
C THR A 143 11.51 -19.50 2.80
N PRO A 144 12.27 -20.60 2.83
CA PRO A 144 11.79 -21.92 2.47
C PRO A 144 10.56 -22.37 3.26
N VAL A 145 9.70 -23.18 2.63
CA VAL A 145 8.42 -23.62 3.21
C VAL A 145 8.59 -24.48 4.46
N ASP A 146 9.64 -25.29 4.54
CA ASP A 146 10.00 -26.10 5.70
C ASP A 146 10.40 -25.23 6.90
N VAL A 147 11.12 -24.13 6.66
CA VAL A 147 11.41 -23.15 7.71
C VAL A 147 10.13 -22.41 8.13
N CYS A 148 9.30 -22.02 7.16
CA CYS A 148 8.03 -21.33 7.42
C CYS A 148 7.06 -22.20 8.24
N SER A 149 6.99 -23.50 7.94
CA SER A 149 6.13 -24.46 8.63
C SER A 149 6.63 -24.80 10.03
N VAL A 150 7.94 -24.77 10.27
CA VAL A 150 8.50 -24.86 11.63
C VAL A 150 8.19 -23.61 12.45
N ARG A 151 8.27 -22.42 11.84
CA ARG A 151 7.97 -21.15 12.52
C ARG A 151 6.50 -21.02 12.89
N ASP A 152 5.61 -21.42 11.99
CA ASP A 152 4.14 -21.41 12.08
C ASP A 152 3.53 -20.34 13.01
N VAL A 153 3.93 -19.08 12.81
CA VAL A 153 3.65 -17.97 13.74
C VAL A 153 2.15 -17.80 14.04
N LYS A 154 1.30 -18.15 13.07
CA LYS A 154 -0.16 -18.02 13.14
C LYS A 154 -0.89 -19.37 13.24
N GLY A 155 -0.17 -20.49 13.37
CA GLY A 155 -0.74 -21.83 13.42
C GLY A 155 -1.39 -22.30 12.11
N LEU A 156 -1.10 -21.65 10.97
CA LEU A 156 -1.75 -21.94 9.69
C LEU A 156 -1.28 -23.27 9.11
N TYR A 157 0.01 -23.60 9.26
CA TYR A 157 0.55 -24.87 8.77
C TYR A 157 -0.01 -26.04 9.59
N ALA A 158 -0.08 -25.91 10.93
CA ALA A 158 -0.68 -26.91 11.80
C ALA A 158 -2.18 -27.12 11.49
N LYS A 159 -2.95 -26.04 11.30
CA LYS A 159 -4.37 -26.10 10.93
C LYS A 159 -4.59 -26.77 9.58
N GLN A 160 -3.73 -26.49 8.59
CA GLN A 160 -3.81 -27.13 7.28
C GLN A 160 -3.50 -28.63 7.40
N ALA A 161 -2.47 -29.00 8.15
CA ALA A 161 -2.11 -30.41 8.38
C ALA A 161 -3.22 -31.17 9.12
N ALA A 162 -3.98 -30.50 9.99
CA ALA A 162 -5.17 -31.05 10.66
C ALA A 162 -6.43 -31.09 9.78
N GLY A 163 -6.38 -30.52 8.56
CA GLY A 163 -7.53 -30.44 7.65
C GLY A 163 -8.58 -29.37 8.03
N GLU A 164 -8.25 -28.46 8.94
CA GLU A 164 -9.16 -27.39 9.40
C GLU A 164 -9.24 -26.23 8.40
N ILE A 165 -8.19 -26.03 7.61
CA ILE A 165 -8.15 -25.04 6.52
C ILE A 165 -7.66 -25.71 5.24
N SER A 166 -8.04 -25.13 4.09
CA SER A 166 -7.55 -25.52 2.77
C SER A 166 -7.09 -24.28 1.99
N GLY A 167 -6.30 -24.50 0.94
CA GLY A 167 -5.79 -23.41 0.10
C GLY A 167 -4.69 -22.59 0.77
N LEU A 168 -3.88 -23.22 1.63
CA LEU A 168 -2.71 -22.58 2.21
C LEU A 168 -1.65 -22.38 1.13
N THR A 169 -1.22 -21.14 0.94
CA THR A 169 -0.19 -20.77 -0.03
C THR A 169 1.14 -21.46 0.27
N GLY A 170 1.72 -22.11 -0.76
CA GLY A 170 2.94 -22.90 -0.68
C GLY A 170 2.72 -24.36 -0.24
N VAL A 171 1.47 -24.76 0.02
CA VAL A 171 1.09 -26.14 0.34
C VAL A 171 0.02 -26.64 -0.63
N ASP A 172 -1.20 -26.10 -0.55
CA ASP A 172 -2.33 -26.49 -1.41
C ASP A 172 -2.62 -25.49 -2.53
N ASP A 173 -2.20 -24.22 -2.34
CA ASP A 173 -2.35 -23.12 -3.30
C ASP A 173 -0.94 -22.65 -3.72
N PRO A 174 -0.65 -22.39 -5.01
CA PRO A 174 0.70 -22.06 -5.43
C PRO A 174 1.21 -20.74 -4.87
N TYR A 175 2.54 -20.65 -4.76
CA TYR A 175 3.27 -19.39 -4.63
C TYR A 175 4.18 -19.25 -5.85
N GLU A 176 3.84 -18.36 -6.77
CA GLU A 176 4.64 -18.06 -7.95
C GLU A 176 5.76 -17.10 -7.53
N GLU A 177 6.95 -17.64 -7.28
CA GLU A 177 8.09 -16.84 -6.84
C GLU A 177 8.38 -15.67 -7.81
N PRO A 178 8.70 -14.47 -7.29
CA PRO A 178 9.19 -13.37 -8.12
C PRO A 178 10.44 -13.76 -8.90
N VAL A 179 10.39 -13.61 -10.23
CA VAL A 179 11.51 -13.93 -11.14
C VAL A 179 12.63 -12.89 -11.03
N ALA A 180 12.26 -11.61 -10.94
CA ALA A 180 13.19 -10.50 -10.86
C ALA A 180 12.73 -9.48 -9.79
N PRO A 181 12.70 -9.88 -8.51
CA PRO A 181 12.42 -8.92 -7.44
C PRO A 181 13.56 -7.91 -7.36
N ASP A 182 13.24 -6.72 -6.87
CA ASP A 182 14.23 -5.65 -6.65
C ASP A 182 15.22 -6.01 -5.54
N LEU A 183 14.80 -6.85 -4.57
CA LEU A 183 15.66 -7.47 -3.56
C LEU A 183 15.12 -8.86 -3.18
N ARG A 184 16.02 -9.82 -2.96
CA ARG A 184 15.68 -11.14 -2.40
C ARG A 184 16.30 -11.27 -1.01
N ILE A 185 15.48 -11.66 -0.02
CA ILE A 185 15.88 -11.83 1.38
C ILE A 185 15.65 -13.28 1.79
N GLU A 186 16.71 -13.97 2.19
CA GLU A 186 16.66 -15.28 2.80
C GLU A 186 16.60 -15.14 4.33
N SER A 187 15.40 -14.90 4.87
CA SER A 187 15.22 -14.53 6.30
C SER A 187 15.63 -15.63 7.30
N GLN A 188 15.90 -16.85 6.83
CA GLN A 188 16.45 -17.93 7.63
C GLN A 188 17.95 -17.78 7.89
N ASN A 189 18.65 -16.99 7.07
CA ASN A 189 20.10 -16.83 7.09
C ASN A 189 20.53 -15.46 7.66
N GLN A 190 19.58 -14.63 8.07
CA GLN A 190 19.82 -13.24 8.48
C GLN A 190 18.87 -12.87 9.64
N THR A 191 19.30 -11.93 10.46
CA THR A 191 18.46 -11.31 11.47
C THR A 191 17.43 -10.37 10.83
N VAL A 192 16.40 -10.02 11.60
CA VAL A 192 15.40 -9.02 11.19
C VAL A 192 16.07 -7.68 10.88
N ARG A 193 17.03 -7.26 11.71
CA ARG A 193 17.73 -5.98 11.54
C ARG A 193 18.60 -5.95 10.29
N GLU A 194 19.32 -7.02 9.99
CA GLU A 194 20.08 -7.15 8.73
C GLU A 194 19.15 -7.13 7.52
N SER A 195 18.02 -7.84 7.59
CA SER A 195 17.02 -7.86 6.52
C SER A 195 16.44 -6.47 6.27
N ALA A 196 16.07 -5.74 7.33
CA ALA A 196 15.53 -4.38 7.23
C ALA A 196 16.60 -3.39 6.73
N ALA A 197 17.85 -3.52 7.17
CA ALA A 197 18.97 -2.71 6.71
C ALA A 197 19.23 -2.89 5.21
N ALA A 198 19.15 -4.11 4.68
CA ALA A 198 19.29 -4.38 3.25
C ALA A 198 18.18 -3.71 2.41
N VAL A 199 16.94 -3.69 2.91
CA VAL A 199 15.86 -2.94 2.25
C VAL A 199 16.12 -1.44 2.31
N LEU A 200 16.56 -0.91 3.46
CA LEU A 200 16.90 0.50 3.61
C LEU A 200 18.03 0.91 2.67
N GLU A 201 19.09 0.12 2.55
CA GLU A 201 20.20 0.35 1.62
C GLU A 201 19.71 0.45 0.17
N LEU A 202 18.86 -0.48 -0.27
CA LEU A 202 18.23 -0.40 -1.59
C LEU A 202 17.42 0.89 -1.78
N LEU A 203 16.70 1.35 -0.74
CA LEU A 203 15.94 2.60 -0.82
C LEU A 203 16.88 3.80 -0.96
N VAL A 204 17.97 3.85 -0.20
CA VAL A 204 18.99 4.92 -0.29
C VAL A 204 19.62 4.94 -1.69
N GLU A 205 20.01 3.79 -2.23
CA GLU A 205 20.59 3.67 -3.59
C GLU A 205 19.65 4.21 -4.68
N ARG A 206 18.33 4.09 -4.45
CA ARG A 206 17.29 4.60 -5.36
C ARG A 206 16.86 6.04 -5.08
N GLY A 207 17.47 6.71 -4.09
CA GLY A 207 17.06 8.06 -3.68
C GLY A 207 15.68 8.12 -3.02
N LEU A 208 15.28 7.02 -2.36
CA LEU A 208 14.00 6.83 -1.70
C LEU A 208 14.14 6.78 -0.17
N ALA A 209 15.31 6.99 0.42
CA ALA A 209 15.52 7.13 1.86
C ALA A 209 16.68 8.09 2.12
#